data_AF-A0A3D0R470-F1
#
_entry.id   AF-A0A3D0R470-F1
#
_cell.length_a   1.000
_cell.length_b   1.000
_cell.length_c   1.000
_cell.angle_alpha   90.00
_cell.angle_beta   90.00
_cell.angle_gamma   90.00
#
_symmetry.space_group_name_H-M   'P 1'
#
loop_
_entity.id
_entity.type
_entity.pdbx_description
1 polymer ?
#
loop_
_entity_poly.entity_id
_entity_poly.type
_entity_poly.pdbx_seq_one_letter_code
_entity_poly.pdbx_strand_id
1 'polypeptide(L)'
;MNWLPGDFVHPVSVPVPDTALHLRPIREADTAIDYPAVMGSRERLWEIFGPAWAWPKETMTYAEDRIDLLRHEREIAAHQSFNYAVLDEEETAVLGCVYIDPPERTGSDAEVSWWVVDDLVGGEAERALDALVPTWVAADWPFRQPRYLGRDITWQDWLALPRAQ
;
A
#
# COMPACT_ATOMS: atom_id res chain seq x y z
N MET A 1 10.02 -5.77 19.31
CA MET A 1 10.09 -7.06 18.60
C MET A 1 10.30 -6.75 17.14
N ASN A 2 11.15 -7.50 16.43
CA ASN A 2 11.26 -7.34 14.98
C ASN A 2 10.03 -8.02 14.36
N TRP A 3 9.21 -7.28 13.62
CA TRP A 3 7.99 -7.81 12.99
C TRP A 3 8.29 -8.71 11.79
N LEU A 4 9.53 -8.67 11.29
CA LEU A 4 10.07 -9.52 10.24
C LEU A 4 11.34 -10.28 10.70
N PRO A 5 11.60 -11.48 10.16
CA PRO A 5 12.88 -12.17 10.28
C PRO A 5 14.04 -11.29 9.79
N GLY A 6 15.21 -11.40 10.43
CA GLY A 6 16.37 -10.56 10.10
C GLY A 6 17.01 -10.86 8.73
N ASP A 7 16.71 -12.01 8.14
CA ASP A 7 17.13 -12.46 6.82
C ASP A 7 16.00 -12.37 5.77
N PHE A 8 14.88 -11.74 6.12
CA PHE A 8 13.76 -11.57 5.19
C PHE A 8 14.18 -10.74 3.98
N VAL A 9 13.78 -11.19 2.80
CA VAL A 9 13.98 -10.48 1.53
C VAL A 9 12.59 -10.18 0.98
N HIS A 10 12.24 -8.90 0.90
CA HIS A 10 10.96 -8.50 0.35
C HIS A 10 10.94 -8.67 -1.19
N PRO A 11 9.80 -9.03 -1.79
CA PRO A 11 9.65 -9.09 -3.24
C PRO A 11 9.99 -7.75 -3.91
N VAL A 12 10.74 -7.78 -5.01
CA VAL A 12 11.10 -6.56 -5.76
C VAL A 12 10.23 -6.34 -7.00
N SER A 13 9.47 -7.36 -7.41
CA SER A 13 8.49 -7.31 -8.48
C SER A 13 7.47 -8.44 -8.28
N VAL A 14 6.19 -8.15 -8.45
CA VAL A 14 5.10 -9.12 -8.35
C VAL A 14 4.11 -8.87 -9.50
N PRO A 15 3.92 -9.82 -10.43
CA PRO A 15 2.95 -9.64 -11.51
C PRO A 15 1.52 -9.68 -10.98
N VAL A 16 0.64 -8.87 -11.55
CA VAL A 16 -0.80 -8.95 -11.30
C VAL A 16 -1.41 -9.92 -12.32
N PRO A 17 -1.95 -11.08 -11.87
CA PRO A 17 -2.46 -12.12 -12.77
C PRO A 17 -3.50 -11.58 -13.75
N ASP A 18 -3.47 -12.11 -14.97
CA ASP A 18 -4.43 -11.79 -16.05
C ASP A 18 -4.48 -10.31 -16.45
N THR A 19 -3.45 -9.53 -16.11
CA THR A 19 -3.30 -8.13 -16.52
C THR A 19 -1.87 -7.86 -17.02
N ALA A 20 -1.64 -6.66 -17.55
CA ALA A 20 -0.30 -6.15 -17.87
C ALA A 20 0.30 -5.33 -16.71
N LEU A 21 -0.20 -5.49 -15.48
CA LEU A 21 0.23 -4.73 -14.32
C LEU A 21 1.23 -5.52 -13.48
N HIS A 22 2.08 -4.80 -12.74
CA HIS A 22 2.94 -5.38 -11.71
C HIS A 22 3.05 -4.46 -10.50
N LEU A 23 3.45 -5.04 -9.38
CA LEU A 23 3.81 -4.32 -8.16
C LEU A 23 5.33 -4.26 -8.06
N ARG A 24 5.87 -3.15 -7.58
CA ARG A 24 7.25 -3.07 -7.06
C ARG A 24 7.35 -2.02 -5.95
N PRO A 25 8.38 -2.09 -5.10
CA PRO A 25 8.66 -1.02 -4.13
C PRO A 25 8.62 0.36 -4.79
N ILE A 26 7.86 1.28 -4.17
CA ILE A 26 7.81 2.67 -4.60
C ILE A 26 9.13 3.38 -4.28
N ARG A 27 9.49 4.37 -5.12
CA ARG A 27 10.76 5.08 -5.05
C ARG A 27 10.52 6.58 -5.08
N GLU A 28 11.47 7.35 -4.56
CA GLU A 28 11.45 8.82 -4.72
C GLU A 28 11.33 9.23 -6.20
N ALA A 29 11.92 8.47 -7.12
CA ALA A 29 11.87 8.77 -8.55
C ALA A 29 10.46 8.68 -9.17
N ASP A 30 9.50 8.04 -8.50
CA ASP A 30 8.15 7.83 -9.00
C ASP A 30 7.24 9.06 -8.82
N THR A 31 7.70 10.15 -8.18
CA THR A 31 6.84 11.34 -7.89
C THR A 31 6.13 11.88 -9.13
N ALA A 32 6.79 11.83 -10.30
CA ALA A 32 6.20 12.32 -11.54
C ALA A 32 4.93 11.56 -11.96
N ILE A 33 4.83 10.29 -11.59
CA ILE A 33 3.73 9.38 -11.95
C ILE A 33 2.82 9.06 -10.74
N ASP A 34 3.31 9.18 -9.51
CA ASP A 34 2.55 8.99 -8.28
C ASP A 34 1.69 10.21 -7.93
N TYR A 35 2.26 11.42 -7.97
CA TYR A 35 1.54 12.65 -7.69
C TYR A 35 0.21 12.79 -8.47
N PRO A 36 0.15 12.59 -9.81
CA PRO A 36 -1.11 12.63 -10.52
C PRO A 36 -2.08 11.50 -10.13
N ALA A 37 -1.59 10.31 -9.78
CA ALA A 37 -2.43 9.19 -9.33
C ALA A 37 -3.10 9.49 -7.98
N VAL A 38 -2.30 9.95 -7.00
CA VAL A 38 -2.76 10.32 -5.66
C VAL A 38 -3.69 11.52 -5.73
N MET A 39 -3.27 12.61 -6.40
CA MET A 39 -4.06 13.83 -6.45
C MET A 39 -5.30 13.71 -7.34
N GLY A 40 -5.24 12.88 -8.38
CA GLY A 40 -6.40 12.54 -9.21
C GLY A 40 -7.45 11.73 -8.47
N SER A 41 -7.03 10.93 -7.49
CA SER A 41 -7.91 10.08 -6.66
C SER A 41 -8.16 10.64 -5.26
N ARG A 42 -7.75 11.89 -5.01
CA ARG A 42 -7.56 12.45 -3.66
C ARG A 42 -8.79 12.36 -2.78
N GLU A 43 -9.97 12.68 -3.32
CA GLU A 43 -11.21 12.73 -2.52
C GLU A 43 -11.56 11.35 -1.97
N ARG A 44 -11.58 10.31 -2.83
CA ARG A 44 -11.80 8.93 -2.36
C ARG A 44 -10.69 8.48 -1.42
N LEU A 45 -9.42 8.74 -1.75
CA LEU A 45 -8.31 8.32 -0.89
C LEU A 45 -8.40 8.97 0.49
N TRP A 46 -8.85 10.23 0.59
CA TRP A 46 -9.07 10.89 1.87
C TRP A 46 -10.23 10.24 2.66
N GLU A 47 -11.31 9.80 2.02
CA GLU A 47 -12.38 9.08 2.70
C GLU A 47 -11.90 7.76 3.31
N ILE A 48 -10.98 7.07 2.63
CA ILE A 48 -10.42 5.78 3.07
C ILE A 48 -9.37 5.99 4.17
N PHE A 49 -8.36 6.82 3.89
CA PHE A 49 -7.14 6.91 4.68
C PHE A 49 -7.06 8.16 5.56
N GLY A 50 -7.83 9.21 5.25
CA GLY A 50 -7.80 10.49 5.96
C GLY A 50 -8.03 10.37 7.47
N PRO A 51 -9.03 9.61 7.96
CA PRO A 51 -9.25 9.42 9.39
C PRO A 51 -8.10 8.74 10.13
N ALA A 52 -7.34 7.88 9.44
CA ALA A 52 -6.26 7.11 10.03
C ALA A 52 -4.90 7.81 9.92
N TRP A 53 -4.60 8.35 8.74
CA TRP A 53 -3.26 8.81 8.35
C TRP A 53 -3.19 10.30 8.02
N ALA A 54 -4.34 11.00 8.01
CA ALA A 54 -4.43 12.39 7.56
C ALA A 54 -3.82 12.60 6.16
N TRP A 55 -4.01 11.61 5.27
CA TRP A 55 -3.49 11.54 3.91
C TRP A 55 -4.57 11.07 2.91
N PRO A 56 -4.56 11.54 1.66
CA PRO A 56 -3.77 12.64 1.12
C PRO A 56 -4.44 14.00 1.40
N LYS A 57 -3.65 14.97 1.86
CA LYS A 57 -4.15 16.33 2.15
C LYS A 57 -4.61 17.01 0.87
N GLU A 58 -5.66 17.82 0.97
CA GLU A 58 -6.16 18.62 -0.16
C GLU A 58 -5.08 19.53 -0.78
N THR A 59 -4.19 20.05 0.07
CA THR A 59 -3.11 20.96 -0.33
C THR A 59 -1.79 20.25 -0.62
N MET A 60 -1.80 18.92 -0.77
CA MET A 60 -0.56 18.16 -0.98
C MET A 60 0.13 18.62 -2.26
N THR A 61 1.36 19.07 -2.10
CA THR A 61 2.22 19.55 -3.18
C THR A 61 3.08 18.44 -3.74
N TYR A 62 3.53 18.59 -4.99
CA TYR A 62 4.50 17.69 -5.62
C TYR A 62 5.77 17.49 -4.76
N ALA A 63 6.20 18.53 -4.05
CA ALA A 63 7.37 18.44 -3.17
C ALA A 63 7.09 17.60 -1.91
N GLU A 64 5.89 17.73 -1.34
CA GLU A 64 5.47 16.90 -0.20
C GLU A 64 5.30 15.43 -0.61
N ASP A 65 4.73 15.18 -1.79
CA ASP A 65 4.64 13.85 -2.39
C ASP A 65 6.03 13.20 -2.51
N ARG A 66 6.98 13.90 -3.12
CA ARG A 66 8.37 13.44 -3.24
C ARG A 66 9.01 13.13 -1.89
N ILE A 67 8.77 13.97 -0.87
CA ILE A 67 9.29 13.74 0.47
C ILE A 67 8.68 12.47 1.08
N ASP A 68 7.40 12.23 0.83
CA ASP A 68 6.71 11.03 1.29
C ASP A 68 7.22 9.76 0.60
N LEU A 69 7.44 9.81 -0.72
CA LEU A 69 8.04 8.70 -1.46
C LEU A 69 9.48 8.41 -1.03
N LEU A 70 10.28 9.46 -0.77
CA LEU A 70 11.63 9.29 -0.23
C LEU A 70 11.62 8.66 1.17
N ARG A 71 10.62 8.98 1.99
CA ARG A 71 10.43 8.34 3.30
C ARG A 71 10.10 6.86 3.10
N HIS A 72 9.14 6.52 2.24
CA HIS A 72 8.76 5.15 1.95
C HIS A 72 9.90 4.31 1.38
N GLU A 73 10.69 4.85 0.46
CA GLU A 73 11.87 4.17 -0.10
C GLU A 73 12.89 3.79 1.00
N ARG A 74 13.11 4.69 1.97
CA ARG A 74 13.98 4.43 3.12
C ARG A 74 13.38 3.41 4.09
N GLU A 75 12.08 3.50 4.35
CA GLU A 75 11.37 2.55 5.20
C GLU A 75 11.43 1.13 4.63
N ILE A 76 11.23 0.98 3.31
CA ILE A 76 11.37 -0.29 2.59
C ILE A 76 12.79 -0.82 2.69
N ALA A 77 13.80 0.01 2.43
CA ALA A 77 15.20 -0.39 2.53
C ALA A 77 15.59 -0.84 3.96
N ALA A 78 14.92 -0.30 4.97
CA ALA A 78 15.11 -0.64 6.38
C ALA A 78 14.13 -1.70 6.92
N HIS A 79 13.25 -2.26 6.08
CA HIS A 79 12.15 -3.17 6.47
C HIS A 79 11.28 -2.65 7.62
N GLN A 80 10.99 -1.35 7.61
CA GLN A 80 10.15 -0.70 8.62
C GLN A 80 8.66 -0.73 8.25
N SER A 81 8.37 -0.52 6.97
CA SER A 81 7.07 -0.62 6.32
C SER A 81 7.31 -0.78 4.82
N PHE A 82 6.28 -1.15 4.07
CA PHE A 82 6.37 -1.28 2.63
C PHE A 82 5.21 -0.59 1.93
N ASN A 83 5.56 0.17 0.89
CA ASN A 83 4.61 0.71 -0.07
C ASN A 83 5.03 0.22 -1.46
N TYR A 84 4.16 -0.58 -2.08
CA TYR A 84 4.33 -1.08 -3.44
C TYR A 84 3.45 -0.28 -4.39
N ALA A 85 4.05 0.32 -5.41
CA ALA A 85 3.30 0.92 -6.50
C ALA A 85 2.76 -0.18 -7.42
N VAL A 86 1.48 -0.08 -7.79
CA VAL A 86 0.85 -0.84 -8.87
C VAL A 86 1.08 -0.06 -10.15
N LEU A 87 1.80 -0.65 -11.11
CA LEU A 87 2.28 0.02 -12.32
C LEU A 87 1.81 -0.75 -13.55
N ASP A 88 1.74 -0.07 -14.69
CA ASP A 88 1.70 -0.69 -16.00
C ASP A 88 3.07 -1.26 -16.39
N GLU A 89 3.11 -2.11 -17.43
CA GLU A 89 4.33 -2.80 -17.89
C GLU A 89 5.49 -1.84 -18.20
N GLU A 90 5.19 -0.67 -18.75
CA GLU A 90 6.18 0.35 -19.11
C GLU A 90 6.54 1.31 -17.95
N GLU A 91 5.90 1.14 -16.78
CA GLU A 91 6.01 2.02 -15.60
C GLU A 91 5.77 3.50 -15.92
N THR A 92 4.78 3.79 -16.78
CA THR A 92 4.41 5.14 -17.18
C THR A 92 3.40 5.79 -16.25
N ALA A 93 2.69 5.00 -15.44
CA ALA A 93 1.71 5.49 -14.48
C ALA A 93 1.67 4.63 -13.21
N VAL A 94 1.54 5.28 -12.05
CA VAL A 94 1.06 4.61 -10.84
C VAL A 94 -0.46 4.50 -10.95
N LEU A 95 -0.96 3.28 -10.79
CA LEU A 95 -2.37 2.92 -10.93
C LEU A 95 -3.01 2.50 -9.60
N GLY A 96 -2.23 2.55 -8.52
CA GLY A 96 -2.62 2.17 -7.17
C GLY A 96 -1.40 1.90 -6.30
N CYS A 97 -1.63 1.62 -5.02
CA CYS A 97 -0.58 1.20 -4.09
C CYS A 97 -1.05 0.08 -3.17
N VAL A 98 -0.10 -0.74 -2.69
CA VAL A 98 -0.29 -1.73 -1.62
C VAL A 98 0.66 -1.41 -0.47
N TYR A 99 0.08 -1.16 0.70
CA TYR A 99 0.79 -0.91 1.95
C TYR A 99 0.84 -2.17 2.80
N ILE A 100 2.01 -2.47 3.36
CA ILE A 100 2.24 -3.56 4.31
C ILE A 100 3.03 -3.00 5.47
N ASP A 101 2.36 -2.88 6.61
CA ASP A 101 2.86 -2.20 7.81
C ASP A 101 2.96 -3.17 9.00
N PRO A 102 3.88 -2.94 9.94
CA PRO A 102 3.83 -3.59 11.24
C PRO A 102 2.50 -3.24 11.94
N PRO A 103 1.95 -4.14 12.77
CA PRO A 103 0.64 -3.93 13.37
C PRO A 103 0.66 -2.76 14.34
N GLU A 104 -0.15 -1.72 14.09
CA GLU A 104 -0.34 -0.63 15.06
C GLU A 104 -1.37 -0.98 16.14
N ARG A 105 -2.23 -1.96 15.88
CA ARG A 105 -3.34 -2.37 16.75
C ARG A 105 -3.24 -3.84 17.11
N THR A 106 -3.68 -4.20 18.31
CA THR A 106 -3.61 -5.59 18.81
C THR A 106 -4.37 -6.57 17.91
N GLY A 107 -3.91 -7.82 17.83
CA GLY A 107 -4.65 -8.90 17.17
C GLY A 107 -4.33 -9.10 15.69
N SER A 108 -3.16 -8.66 15.22
CA SER A 108 -2.56 -9.06 13.94
C SER A 108 -1.03 -9.02 14.07
N ASP A 109 -0.33 -9.65 13.12
CA ASP A 109 1.13 -9.57 12.99
C ASP A 109 1.59 -8.73 11.78
N ALA A 110 0.65 -8.26 10.96
CA ALA A 110 0.83 -7.24 9.93
C ALA A 110 -0.51 -6.54 9.62
N GLU A 111 -0.44 -5.33 9.08
CA GLU A 111 -1.58 -4.57 8.58
C GLU A 111 -1.36 -4.28 7.09
N VAL A 112 -2.33 -4.65 6.27
CA VAL A 112 -2.23 -4.57 4.81
C VAL A 112 -3.42 -3.79 4.28
N SER A 113 -3.17 -2.84 3.39
CA SER A 113 -4.22 -2.07 2.72
C SER A 113 -3.80 -1.73 1.30
N TRP A 114 -4.75 -1.52 0.41
CA TRP A 114 -4.46 -1.17 -0.97
C TRP A 114 -5.58 -0.35 -1.59
N TRP A 115 -5.25 0.33 -2.67
CA TRP A 115 -6.18 1.10 -3.48
C TRP A 115 -5.74 1.07 -4.94
N VAL A 116 -6.68 1.38 -5.83
CA VAL A 116 -6.43 1.71 -7.24
C VAL A 116 -6.95 3.11 -7.54
N VAL A 117 -6.42 3.74 -8.59
CA VAL A 117 -6.91 5.03 -9.09
C VAL A 117 -8.39 4.98 -9.47
N ASP A 118 -9.06 6.13 -9.46
CA ASP A 118 -10.51 6.26 -9.69
C ASP A 118 -11.01 5.52 -10.92
N ASP A 119 -10.30 5.62 -12.03
CA ASP A 119 -10.66 5.03 -13.32
C ASP A 119 -10.69 3.49 -13.30
N LEU A 120 -10.02 2.85 -12.33
CA LEU A 120 -9.93 1.40 -12.21
C LEU A 120 -10.88 0.79 -11.17
N VAL A 121 -11.57 1.62 -10.38
CA VAL A 121 -12.50 1.14 -9.35
C VAL A 121 -13.67 0.38 -9.98
N GLY A 122 -13.98 -0.78 -9.42
CA GLY A 122 -14.98 -1.72 -9.93
C GLY A 122 -14.54 -2.43 -11.22
N GLY A 123 -13.33 -2.18 -11.71
CA GLY A 123 -12.77 -2.74 -12.93
C GLY A 123 -12.15 -4.13 -12.75
N GLU A 124 -11.62 -4.68 -13.85
CA GLU A 124 -10.90 -5.95 -13.84
C GLU A 124 -9.56 -5.85 -13.10
N ALA A 125 -8.87 -4.71 -13.23
CA ALA A 125 -7.61 -4.45 -12.53
C ALA A 125 -7.77 -4.48 -11.00
N GLU A 126 -8.80 -3.83 -10.46
CA GLU A 126 -9.08 -3.86 -9.01
C GLU A 126 -9.40 -5.29 -8.55
N ARG A 127 -10.24 -6.02 -9.29
CA ARG A 127 -10.57 -7.43 -8.96
C ARG A 127 -9.34 -8.34 -8.98
N ALA A 128 -8.44 -8.15 -9.94
CA ALA A 128 -7.21 -8.92 -10.03
C ALA A 128 -6.28 -8.61 -8.84
N LEU A 129 -6.18 -7.33 -8.45
CA LEU A 129 -5.41 -6.91 -7.27
C LEU A 129 -6.02 -7.45 -5.97
N ASP A 130 -7.34 -7.39 -5.81
CA ASP A 130 -8.07 -7.93 -4.65
C ASP A 130 -7.84 -9.44 -4.47
N ALA A 131 -7.75 -10.19 -5.57
CA ALA A 131 -7.44 -11.63 -5.53
C ALA A 131 -5.94 -11.90 -5.27
N LEU A 132 -5.07 -11.06 -5.84
CA LEU A 132 -3.62 -11.19 -5.71
C LEU A 132 -3.15 -10.95 -4.27
N VAL A 133 -3.49 -9.81 -3.67
CA VAL A 133 -2.85 -9.33 -2.45
C VAL A 133 -2.88 -10.38 -1.32
N PRO A 134 -4.01 -11.00 -0.98
CA PRO A 134 -4.04 -12.02 0.07
C PRO A 134 -3.22 -13.27 -0.27
N THR A 135 -3.23 -13.68 -1.54
CA THR A 135 -2.50 -14.86 -2.03
C THR A 135 -0.99 -14.62 -1.99
N TRP A 136 -0.57 -13.44 -2.45
CA TRP A 136 0.82 -12.99 -2.42
C TRP A 136 1.34 -12.85 -0.99
N VAL A 137 0.58 -12.19 -0.11
CA VAL A 137 0.92 -12.05 1.30
C VAL A 137 1.09 -13.41 1.97
N ALA A 138 0.18 -14.36 1.72
CA ALA A 138 0.28 -15.71 2.29
C ALA A 138 1.47 -16.54 1.77
N ALA A 139 1.93 -16.28 0.53
CA ALA A 139 3.00 -17.04 -0.11
C ALA A 139 4.40 -16.50 0.24
N ASP A 140 4.56 -15.18 0.20
CA ASP A 140 5.89 -14.56 0.20
C ASP A 140 6.24 -13.87 1.53
N TRP A 141 5.24 -13.58 2.37
CA TRP A 141 5.45 -12.87 3.63
C TRP A 141 5.38 -13.82 4.83
N PRO A 142 6.15 -13.58 5.91
CA PRO A 142 6.25 -14.49 7.04
C PRO A 142 5.09 -14.39 8.03
N PHE A 143 3.99 -13.72 7.64
CA PHE A 143 2.86 -13.42 8.51
C PHE A 143 1.99 -14.65 8.70
N ARG A 144 1.47 -14.82 9.92
CA ARG A 144 0.52 -15.87 10.29
C ARG A 144 -0.90 -15.33 10.44
N GLN A 145 -1.02 -14.05 10.79
CA GLN A 145 -2.30 -13.40 11.04
C GLN A 145 -2.29 -11.95 10.48
N PRO A 146 -2.06 -11.79 9.16
CA PRO A 146 -2.18 -10.48 8.54
C PRO A 146 -3.63 -10.00 8.61
N ARG A 147 -3.81 -8.68 8.65
CA ARG A 147 -5.13 -8.04 8.65
C ARG A 147 -5.27 -7.16 7.42
N TYR A 148 -6.32 -7.37 6.63
CA TYR A 148 -6.61 -6.56 5.46
C TYR A 148 -7.58 -5.41 5.81
N LEU A 149 -7.06 -4.18 5.94
CA LEU A 149 -7.83 -3.00 6.33
C LEU A 149 -8.81 -2.58 5.21
N GLY A 150 -10.04 -2.26 5.60
CA GLY A 150 -11.13 -1.96 4.66
C GLY A 150 -11.69 -3.19 3.93
N ARG A 151 -11.27 -4.40 4.32
CA ARG A 151 -11.73 -5.68 3.75
C ARG A 151 -12.21 -6.62 4.86
N ASP A 152 -11.29 -7.10 5.71
CA ASP A 152 -11.63 -7.96 6.86
C ASP A 152 -12.20 -7.17 8.04
N ILE A 153 -11.79 -5.91 8.15
CA ILE A 153 -12.17 -5.00 9.22
C ILE A 153 -12.33 -3.59 8.64
N THR A 154 -13.34 -2.86 9.11
CA THR A 154 -13.51 -1.46 8.70
C THR A 154 -12.40 -0.59 9.33
N TRP A 155 -12.07 0.54 8.70
CA TRP A 155 -11.12 1.49 9.27
C TRP A 155 -11.56 2.01 10.64
N GLN A 156 -12.86 2.19 10.84
CA GLN A 156 -13.44 2.62 12.12
C GLN A 156 -13.24 1.57 13.22
N ASP A 157 -13.55 0.31 12.93
CA ASP A 157 -13.39 -0.78 13.91
C ASP A 157 -11.91 -1.02 14.22
N TRP A 158 -11.03 -0.91 13.22
CA TRP A 158 -9.59 -0.96 13.42
C TRP A 158 -9.09 0.18 14.33
N LEU A 159 -9.52 1.42 14.09
CA LEU A 159 -9.15 2.57 14.93
C LEU A 159 -9.59 2.39 16.39
N ALA A 160 -10.69 1.68 16.63
CA ALA A 160 -11.23 1.38 17.96
C ALA A 160 -10.49 0.27 18.71
N LEU A 161 -9.63 -0.51 18.04
CA LEU A 161 -8.81 -1.53 18.70
C LEU A 161 -7.77 -0.88 19.62
N PRO A 162 -7.34 -1.58 20.69
CA PRO A 162 -6.20 -1.16 21.49
C PRO A 162 -4.92 -1.06 20.65
N ARG A 163 -4.05 -0.10 20.97
CA ARG A 163 -2.71 0.01 20.38
C ARG A 163 -1.89 -1.25 20.71
N ALA A 164 -1.14 -1.75 19.73
CA ALA A 164 -0.16 -2.79 19.97
C ALA A 164 0.91 -2.28 20.96
N GLN A 165 1.40 -3.18 21.82
CA GLN A 165 2.43 -2.88 22.83
C GLN A 165 3.83 -2.88 22.24
#